data_AF-A0ABD5P127-F1
#
_entry.id   AF-A0ABD5P127-F1
#
_cell.length_a   1.000
_cell.length_b   1.000
_cell.length_c   1.000
_cell.angle_alpha   90.00
_cell.angle_beta   90.00
_cell.angle_gamma   90.00
#
_symmetry.space_group_name_H-M   'P 1'
#
loop_
_entity.id
_entity.type
_entity.pdbx_description
1 polymer ?
#
loop_
_entity_poly.entity_id
_entity_poly.type
_entity_poly.pdbx_seq_one_letter_code
_entity_poly.pdbx_strand_id
1 'polypeptide(L)'
;MTDHLTLEWTPTHGPTRKVVFEPSDEPNENAWIRREFERRNSQWRQVGTEFVADVSCSSDQTDPHSSDQEASTCSSTQTTHSSAQHPNPRPTAEGGDRDAR
;
A
#
# COMPACT_ATOMS: atom_id res chain seq x y z
N MET A 1 18.70 -0.65 -18.78
CA MET A 1 17.92 -1.67 -18.06
C MET A 1 18.26 -1.47 -16.61
N THR A 2 17.29 -1.09 -15.78
CA THR A 2 17.53 -0.96 -14.34
C THR A 2 17.54 -2.36 -13.75
N ASP A 3 18.56 -2.67 -12.96
CA ASP A 3 18.68 -3.97 -12.33
C ASP A 3 17.54 -4.19 -11.33
N HIS A 4 17.05 -5.43 -11.23
CA HIS A 4 16.03 -5.78 -10.24
C HIS A 4 16.64 -5.82 -8.84
N LEU A 5 15.92 -5.34 -7.84
CA LEU A 5 16.33 -5.43 -6.44
C LEU A 5 15.64 -6.63 -5.78
N THR A 6 16.40 -7.47 -5.07
CA THR A 6 15.83 -8.60 -4.31
C THR A 6 16.20 -8.50 -2.83
N LEU A 7 15.19 -8.64 -1.97
CA LEU A 7 15.36 -8.81 -0.52
C LEU A 7 14.90 -10.21 -0.15
N GLU A 8 15.75 -11.01 0.50
CA GLU A 8 15.42 -12.34 0.99
C GLU A 8 15.63 -12.40 2.50
N TRP A 9 14.69 -13.01 3.22
CA TRP A 9 14.77 -13.19 4.66
C TRP A 9 14.02 -14.44 5.11
N THR A 10 14.37 -14.94 6.29
CA THR A 10 13.61 -16.01 6.95
C THR A 10 12.97 -15.46 8.22
N PRO A 11 11.63 -15.29 8.27
CA PRO A 11 10.94 -14.92 9.50
C PRO A 11 11.23 -15.91 10.64
N THR A 12 11.25 -15.44 11.89
CA THR A 12 11.41 -16.31 13.07
C THR A 12 10.36 -17.42 13.13
N HIS A 13 9.14 -17.10 12.70
CA HIS A 13 8.03 -18.06 12.60
C HIS A 13 7.48 -18.02 11.18
N GLY A 14 7.86 -19.00 10.37
CA GLY A 14 7.29 -19.19 9.05
C GLY A 14 8.32 -19.58 8.00
N PRO A 15 7.84 -19.74 6.75
CA PRO A 15 8.71 -20.04 5.61
C PRO A 15 9.56 -18.84 5.21
N THR A 16 10.73 -19.11 4.61
CA THR A 16 11.57 -18.09 3.96
C THR A 16 10.78 -17.29 2.95
N ARG A 17 11.01 -15.99 2.92
CA ARG A 17 10.36 -15.03 2.03
C ARG A 17 11.37 -14.26 1.20
N LYS A 18 10.92 -13.79 0.05
CA LYS A 18 11.64 -12.77 -0.70
C LYS A 18 10.68 -11.78 -1.35
N VAL A 19 11.16 -10.56 -1.54
CA VAL A 19 10.50 -9.53 -2.33
C VAL A 19 11.43 -9.14 -3.47
N VAL A 20 10.88 -9.07 -4.68
CA VAL A 20 11.59 -8.64 -5.89
C VAL A 20 10.95 -7.36 -6.38
N PHE A 21 11.75 -6.34 -6.64
CA PHE A 21 11.36 -5.10 -7.29
C PHE A 21 11.90 -5.11 -8.72
N GLU A 22 10.98 -5.10 -9.68
CA GLU A 22 11.29 -5.09 -11.11
C GLU A 22 10.86 -3.75 -11.70
N PRO A 23 11.62 -3.14 -12.61
CA PRO A 23 11.14 -1.96 -13.33
C PRO A 23 9.85 -2.29 -14.07
N SER A 24 8.90 -1.36 -14.04
CA SER A 24 7.66 -1.46 -14.80
C SER A 24 7.90 -1.04 -16.25
N ASP A 25 7.27 -1.74 -17.20
CA ASP A 25 7.23 -1.32 -18.61
C ASP A 25 6.12 -0.27 -18.86
N GLU A 26 5.27 -0.01 -17.86
CA GLU A 26 4.15 0.93 -17.96
C GLU A 26 4.65 2.39 -17.93
N PRO A 27 4.19 3.24 -18.86
CA PRO A 27 4.79 4.56 -19.08
C PRO A 27 4.47 5.61 -18.00
N ASN A 28 3.53 5.38 -17.06
CA ASN A 28 3.10 6.41 -16.11
C ASN A 28 2.85 5.89 -14.68
N GLU A 29 3.25 6.74 -13.71
CA GLU A 29 3.03 6.70 -12.25
C GLU A 29 3.73 5.59 -11.44
N ASN A 30 3.79 4.36 -11.96
CA ASN A 30 4.37 3.23 -11.25
C ASN A 30 5.66 2.78 -11.93
N ALA A 31 6.81 3.22 -11.43
CA ALA A 31 8.11 2.87 -12.01
C ALA A 31 8.54 1.43 -11.70
N TRP A 32 7.90 0.77 -10.71
CA TRP A 32 8.32 -0.55 -10.23
C TRP A 32 7.14 -1.48 -9.94
N ILE A 33 7.41 -2.78 -10.05
CA ILE A 33 6.53 -3.88 -9.66
C ILE A 33 7.19 -4.61 -8.50
N ARG A 34 6.53 -4.58 -7.33
CA ARG A 34 6.90 -5.35 -6.14
C ARG A 34 6.21 -6.71 -6.19
N ARG A 35 6.97 -7.80 -6.20
CA ARG A 35 6.46 -9.17 -6.12
C ARG A 35 6.93 -9.84 -4.84
N GLU A 36 6.00 -10.38 -4.05
CA GLU A 36 6.31 -11.14 -2.84
C GLU A 36 6.22 -12.63 -3.11
N PHE A 37 7.21 -13.37 -2.60
CA PHE A 37 7.29 -14.82 -2.72
C PHE A 37 7.52 -15.49 -1.37
N GLU A 38 6.98 -16.68 -1.24
CA GLU A 38 7.15 -17.55 -0.09
C GLU A 38 7.72 -18.90 -0.53
N ARG A 39 8.68 -19.44 0.23
CA ARG A 39 9.28 -20.74 -0.06
C ARG A 39 8.44 -21.86 0.55
N ARG A 40 7.81 -22.67 -0.30
CA ARG A 40 7.04 -23.86 0.09
C ARG A 40 7.57 -25.10 -0.63
N ASN A 41 7.83 -26.17 0.11
CA ASN A 41 8.33 -27.44 -0.46
C ASN A 41 9.53 -27.24 -1.40
N SER A 42 10.50 -26.43 -0.96
CA SER A 42 11.70 -26.06 -1.72
C SER A 42 11.46 -25.23 -2.99
N GLN A 43 10.23 -24.79 -3.27
CA GLN A 43 9.88 -23.94 -4.41
C GLN A 43 9.43 -22.55 -3.95
N TRP A 44 9.78 -21.53 -4.73
CA TRP A 44 9.23 -20.19 -4.55
C TRP A 44 7.83 -20.10 -5.14
N ARG A 45 6.87 -19.59 -4.37
CA ARG A 45 5.51 -19.31 -4.84
C ARG A 45 5.22 -17.84 -4.65
N GLN A 46 4.74 -17.17 -5.70
CA GLN A 46 4.30 -15.79 -5.61
C GLN A 46 3.05 -15.72 -4.74
N VAL A 47 3.04 -14.82 -3.77
CA VAL A 47 1.95 -14.63 -2.80
C VAL A 47 1.40 -13.20 -2.80
N GLY A 48 2.09 -12.26 -3.44
CA GLY A 48 1.64 -10.87 -3.53
C GLY A 48 2.24 -10.15 -4.73
N THR A 49 1.54 -9.12 -5.22
CA THR A 49 2.01 -8.22 -6.27
C THR A 49 1.42 -6.84 -6.07
N GLU A 50 2.25 -5.82 -6.25
CA GLU A 50 1.91 -4.43 -6.02
C GLU A 50 2.72 -3.54 -6.97
N PHE A 51 2.12 -2.45 -7.44
CA PHE A 51 2.80 -1.44 -8.22
C PHE A 51 3.26 -0.31 -7.31
N VAL A 52 4.53 0.09 -7.42
CA VAL A 52 5.12 1.11 -6.55
C VAL A 52 5.81 2.20 -7.38
N ALA A 53 5.66 3.44 -6.95
CA ALA A 53 6.18 4.60 -7.68
C ALA A 53 7.70 4.75 -7.52
N ASP A 54 8.23 4.51 -6.32
CA ASP A 54 9.65 4.66 -6.00
C ASP A 54 10.12 3.57 -5.01
N VAL A 55 11.42 3.27 -5.02
CA VAL A 55 12.05 2.29 -4.13
C VAL A 55 13.34 2.87 -3.57
N SER A 56 13.36 3.09 -2.25
CA SER A 56 14.54 3.55 -1.52
C SER A 56 14.95 2.55 -0.44
N CYS A 57 16.25 2.34 -0.24
CA CYS A 57 16.79 1.55 0.86
C CYS A 57 17.66 2.45 1.75
N SER A 58 17.30 2.56 3.03
CA SER A 58 18.04 3.35 4.01
C SER A 58 18.56 2.43 5.11
N SER A 59 19.86 2.50 5.38
CA SER A 59 20.47 1.80 6.51
C SER A 59 20.49 2.76 7.70
N ASP A 60 19.51 2.70 8.59
CA ASP A 60 19.61 3.40 9.87
C ASP A 60 20.68 2.71 10.70
N GLN A 61 21.91 3.24 10.66
CA GLN A 61 22.95 2.89 11.63
C GLN A 61 22.49 3.44 12.98
N THR A 62 21.78 2.63 13.76
CA THR A 62 21.62 2.92 15.18
C THR A 62 22.97 2.66 15.83
N ASP A 63 23.79 3.69 15.95
CA ASP A 63 24.99 3.67 16.79
C ASP A 63 24.55 3.25 18.20
N PRO A 64 25.04 2.14 18.77
CA PRO A 64 24.62 1.65 20.08
C PRO A 64 25.17 2.48 21.25
N HIS A 65 25.55 3.75 21.02
CA HIS A 65 26.23 4.60 22.00
C HIS A 65 25.55 5.94 22.32
N SER A 66 24.28 6.15 21.97
CA SER A 66 23.51 7.27 22.51
C SER A 66 22.57 6.78 23.61
N SER A 67 23.12 6.65 24.81
CA SER A 67 22.30 6.73 26.02
C SER A 67 21.61 8.09 26.07
N ASP A 68 20.35 8.09 26.52
CA ASP A 68 19.45 9.21 26.80
C ASP A 68 18.50 9.66 25.67
N GLN A 69 17.22 9.27 25.84
CA GLN A 69 15.96 10.01 25.65
C GLN A 69 15.69 10.60 24.23
N GLU A 70 14.59 10.32 23.54
CA GLU A 70 13.19 10.41 23.94
C GLU A 70 12.32 9.42 23.13
N ALA A 71 11.16 9.06 23.69
CA ALA A 71 10.19 8.18 23.06
C ALA A 71 9.57 8.81 21.80
N SER A 72 10.17 8.55 20.63
CA SER A 72 9.52 8.82 19.34
C SER A 72 8.42 7.80 19.09
N THR A 73 7.21 8.14 19.54
CA THR A 73 5.98 7.44 19.24
C THR A 73 5.63 7.71 17.78
N CYS A 74 5.95 6.79 16.89
CA CYS A 74 5.61 6.88 15.47
C CYS A 74 4.08 6.76 15.32
N SER A 75 3.38 7.89 15.25
CA SER A 75 1.96 7.91 14.92
C SER A 75 1.80 7.79 13.40
N SER A 76 1.39 6.61 12.92
CA SER A 76 1.00 6.43 11.52
C SER A 76 -0.31 7.17 11.26
N THR A 77 -0.25 8.32 10.58
CA THR A 77 -1.44 8.99 10.06
C THR A 77 -1.93 8.25 8.82
N GLN A 78 -3.03 7.50 8.96
CA GLN A 78 -3.79 7.00 7.82
C GLN A 78 -4.60 8.15 7.23
N THR A 79 -4.22 8.65 6.06
CA THR A 79 -5.05 9.60 5.29
C THR A 79 -6.17 8.82 4.61
N THR A 80 -7.35 8.81 5.22
CA THR A 80 -8.56 8.26 4.61
C THR A 80 -9.15 9.29 3.64
N HIS A 81 -9.07 9.04 2.33
CA HIS A 81 -9.81 9.83 1.36
C HIS A 81 -11.30 9.47 1.46
N SER A 82 -12.09 10.35 2.08
CA SER A 82 -13.56 10.26 2.08
C SER A 82 -14.09 10.57 0.69
N SER A 83 -14.66 9.56 0.03
CA SER A 83 -15.49 9.73 -1.17
C SER A 83 -16.77 10.49 -0.78
N ALA A 84 -16.89 11.73 -1.24
CA ALA A 84 -18.10 12.52 -1.10
C ALA A 84 -19.26 11.88 -1.87
N GLN A 85 -20.25 11.36 -1.15
CA GLN A 85 -21.54 10.97 -1.71
C GLN A 85 -22.33 12.23 -2.11
N HIS A 86 -22.72 12.28 -3.38
CA HIS A 86 -23.73 13.20 -3.91
C HIS A 86 -25.03 13.13 -3.08
N PRO A 87 -25.64 14.26 -2.68
CA PRO A 87 -27.01 14.24 -2.18
C PRO A 87 -28.00 14.14 -3.35
N ASN A 88 -28.87 13.13 -3.31
CA ASN A 88 -30.05 13.01 -4.18
C ASN A 88 -31.01 14.18 -3.94
N PRO A 89 -31.59 14.79 -5.00
CA PRO A 89 -32.66 15.77 -4.83
C PRO A 89 -33.97 15.09 -4.40
N ARG A 90 -34.65 15.73 -3.45
CA ARG A 90 -35.94 15.37 -2.85
C ARG A 90 -37.07 15.39 -3.91
N PRO A 91 -37.99 14.41 -3.92
CA PRO A 91 -39.19 14.52 -4.72
C PRO A 91 -40.18 15.47 -4.05
N THR A 92 -40.59 16.52 -4.75
CA THR A 92 -41.68 17.40 -4.35
C THR A 92 -43.00 16.65 -4.53
N ALA A 93 -43.69 16.38 -3.43
CA ALA A 93 -45.08 15.96 -3.43
C ALA A 93 -45.95 17.21 -3.65
N GLU A 94 -46.49 17.40 -4.85
CA GLU A 94 -47.71 18.17 -5.02
C GLU A 94 -48.88 17.19 -5.08
N GLY A 95 -49.49 17.00 -3.91
CA GLY A 95 -50.86 16.51 -3.79
C GLY A 95 -51.80 17.61 -4.30
N GLY A 96 -52.82 17.17 -5.03
CA GLY A 96 -53.66 18.02 -5.85
C GLY A 96 -54.68 18.85 -5.08
N ASP A 97 -55.43 19.63 -5.85
CA ASP A 97 -56.80 19.95 -5.49
C ASP A 97 -57.63 20.02 -6.78
N ARG A 98 -58.73 19.27 -6.75
CA ARG A 98 -59.81 19.24 -7.74
C ARG A 98 -60.83 20.25 -7.26
N ASP A 99 -61.25 21.16 -8.13
CA ASP A 99 -62.60 21.76 -8.20
C ASP A 99 -62.49 23.04 -9.03
N ALA A 100 -63.47 23.54 -9.78
CA ALA A 100 -64.76 23.05 -10.25
C ALA A 100 -65.22 24.06 -11.33
N ARG A 101 -66.06 23.57 -12.25
CA ARG A 101 -66.91 24.31 -13.21
C ARG A 101 -66.29 24.86 -14.48
#